data_AF-A0A7S3L9D2-F1
#
_entry.id   AF-A0A7S3L9D2-F1
#
_cell.length_a   1.000
_cell.length_b   1.000
_cell.length_c   1.000
_cell.angle_alpha   90.00
_cell.angle_beta   90.00
_cell.angle_gamma   90.00
#
_symmetry.space_group_name_H-M   'P 1'
#
loop_
_entity.id
_entity.type
_entity.pdbx_description
1 polymer ?
#
loop_
_entity_poly.entity_id
_entity_poly.type
_entity_poly.pdbx_seq_one_letter_code
_entity_poly.pdbx_strand_id
1 'polypeptide(L)'
;MASATNTAAIDLTFNDDYESDDEENRLIPPGLLPSFLSEAFEQLYDEDGLCVFGKGLGSFLLLAAFVRFYADTKEGYVSIQQEEQQKQPAAATIRPPKPPLVLVLGLHNEGERQALQAILTSWGCPPEFMPTMITNEAGQSKDRTALYERGGVFCITSRILIVDILSNVVTSQQITGLLVYHAHQVTEQSTEAFIIRIFQSQKQPYGSGFVKAFCEHPDALLQGFAKIDKVMKALHVRKLYLMPRFHHAVRQELEETTHPPIVTELHQSLTPRQGAVQHAVAAAVQAC
;
A
#
# COMPACT_ATOMS: atom_id res chain seq x y z
N MET A 1 46.28 -20.64 2.40
CA MET A 1 45.41 -21.01 3.53
C MET A 1 44.31 -19.96 3.61
N ALA A 2 43.12 -20.33 3.16
CA ALA A 2 41.99 -19.42 3.00
C ALA A 2 41.28 -19.18 4.34
N SER A 3 40.99 -17.92 4.65
CA SER A 3 40.19 -17.51 5.81
C SER A 3 38.74 -17.31 5.34
N ALA A 4 37.85 -18.15 5.83
CA ALA A 4 36.42 -18.07 5.55
C ALA A 4 35.77 -16.98 6.42
N THR A 5 35.12 -16.02 5.77
CA THR A 5 34.20 -15.06 6.37
C THR A 5 32.84 -15.74 6.59
N ASN A 6 32.39 -15.84 7.85
CA ASN A 6 31.09 -16.40 8.20
C ASN A 6 30.05 -15.27 8.19
N THR A 7 29.18 -15.27 7.17
CA THR A 7 27.99 -14.41 7.08
C THR A 7 26.87 -15.11 7.83
N ALA A 8 26.50 -14.60 9.01
CA ALA A 8 25.33 -15.09 9.74
C ALA A 8 24.06 -14.64 9.01
N ALA A 9 23.37 -15.57 8.37
CA ALA A 9 21.99 -15.41 7.94
C ALA A 9 21.10 -15.29 9.20
N ILE A 10 20.25 -14.27 9.24
CA ILE A 10 19.20 -14.14 10.25
C ILE A 10 18.10 -15.12 9.84
N ASP A 11 17.98 -16.21 10.59
CA ASP A 11 16.92 -17.20 10.43
C ASP A 11 15.65 -16.67 11.11
N LEU A 12 14.64 -16.32 10.31
CA LEU A 12 13.32 -15.85 10.74
C LEU A 12 12.35 -17.04 10.84
N THR A 13 12.73 -18.10 11.56
CA THR A 13 11.82 -19.18 11.89
C THR A 13 10.98 -18.76 13.09
N PHE A 14 9.81 -18.17 12.80
CA PHE A 14 8.74 -17.95 13.75
C PHE A 14 8.16 -19.32 14.15
N ASN A 15 8.26 -19.67 15.42
CA ASN A 15 7.72 -20.91 15.97
C ASN A 15 6.35 -20.61 16.58
N ASP A 16 5.30 -20.69 15.76
CA ASP A 16 3.91 -20.51 16.17
C ASP A 16 3.33 -21.84 16.69
N ASP A 17 3.50 -22.12 17.98
CA ASP A 17 2.76 -23.18 18.68
C ASP A 17 1.49 -22.61 19.34
N TYR A 18 0.57 -22.08 18.53
CA TYR A 18 -0.82 -21.79 18.93
C TYR A 18 -1.76 -22.10 17.75
N GLU A 19 -2.09 -23.39 17.57
CA GLU A 19 -3.19 -23.82 16.71
C GLU A 19 -4.52 -23.34 17.32
N SER A 20 -5.03 -22.22 16.81
CA SER A 20 -6.42 -21.79 16.99
C SER A 20 -7.19 -22.06 15.70
N ASP A 21 -8.40 -22.61 15.81
CA ASP A 21 -9.34 -23.00 14.73
C ASP A 21 -9.76 -21.87 13.74
N ASP A 22 -9.13 -20.69 13.79
CA ASP A 22 -9.40 -19.50 12.97
C ASP A 22 -8.48 -19.39 11.71
N GLU A 23 -7.60 -20.35 11.44
CA GLU A 23 -6.67 -20.26 10.29
C GLU A 23 -7.36 -20.36 8.92
N GLU A 24 -8.53 -21.00 8.84
CA GLU A 24 -9.16 -21.34 7.56
C GLU A 24 -9.82 -20.14 6.84
N ASN A 25 -9.93 -18.97 7.49
CA ASN A 25 -10.66 -17.80 6.97
C ASN A 25 -9.82 -16.51 6.83
N ARG A 26 -8.50 -16.57 7.03
CA ARG A 26 -7.65 -15.38 6.95
C ARG A 26 -7.40 -14.97 5.50
N LEU A 27 -7.59 -13.69 5.19
CA LEU A 27 -7.34 -13.13 3.85
C LEU A 27 -5.85 -13.13 3.46
N ILE A 28 -4.97 -13.21 4.45
CA ILE A 28 -3.51 -13.21 4.26
C ILE A 28 -2.93 -14.41 5.00
N PRO A 29 -2.01 -15.18 4.38
CA PRO A 29 -1.31 -16.27 5.04
C PRO A 29 -0.57 -15.83 6.31
N PRO A 30 -0.55 -16.65 7.38
CA PRO A 30 0.20 -16.34 8.60
C PRO A 30 1.70 -16.16 8.32
N GLY A 31 2.34 -15.27 9.09
CA GLY A 31 3.77 -14.96 8.97
C GLY A 31 4.16 -14.00 7.83
N LEU A 32 3.23 -13.61 6.95
CA LEU A 32 3.51 -12.65 5.88
C LEU A 32 3.59 -11.20 6.38
N LEU A 33 2.68 -10.86 7.28
CA LEU A 33 2.54 -9.53 7.87
C LEU A 33 2.49 -9.63 9.40
N PRO A 34 2.99 -8.60 10.11
CA PRO A 34 2.63 -8.35 11.49
C PRO A 34 1.11 -8.37 11.71
N SER A 35 0.66 -8.87 12.85
CA SER A 35 -0.75 -8.96 13.24
C SER A 35 -1.50 -7.63 13.09
N PHE A 36 -0.88 -6.50 13.48
CA PHE A 36 -1.52 -5.18 13.36
C PHE A 36 -1.71 -4.73 11.89
N LEU A 37 -0.85 -5.20 10.97
CA LEU A 37 -1.02 -4.92 9.54
C LEU A 37 -2.08 -5.83 8.92
N SER A 38 -2.20 -7.08 9.39
CA SER A 38 -3.28 -7.99 9.01
C SER A 38 -4.65 -7.45 9.43
N GLU A 39 -4.79 -6.94 10.65
CA GLU A 39 -6.02 -6.27 11.10
C GLU A 39 -6.34 -5.04 10.24
N ALA A 40 -5.34 -4.20 9.95
CA ALA A 40 -5.52 -3.04 9.08
C ALA A 40 -5.87 -3.44 7.63
N PHE A 41 -5.41 -4.60 7.16
CA PHE A 41 -5.78 -5.14 5.86
C PHE A 41 -7.25 -5.52 5.82
N GLU A 42 -7.75 -6.26 6.81
CA GLU A 42 -9.16 -6.68 6.90
C GLU A 42 -10.09 -5.47 6.94
N GLN A 43 -9.83 -4.51 7.82
CA GLN A 43 -10.61 -3.27 7.93
C GLN A 43 -10.65 -2.49 6.61
N LEU A 44 -9.49 -2.34 5.96
CA LEU A 44 -9.40 -1.59 4.72
C LEU A 44 -9.94 -2.38 3.52
N TYR A 45 -9.97 -3.72 3.57
CA TYR A 45 -10.58 -4.57 2.55
C TYR A 45 -12.10 -4.36 2.51
N ASP A 46 -12.74 -4.41 3.68
CA ASP A 46 -14.20 -4.29 3.85
C ASP A 46 -14.75 -2.94 3.41
N GLU A 47 -14.12 -1.83 3.83
CA GLU A 47 -14.58 -0.49 3.49
C GLU A 47 -13.44 0.42 3.03
N ASP A 48 -13.66 1.03 1.86
CA ASP A 48 -12.74 1.98 1.24
C ASP A 48 -12.44 3.18 2.13
N GLY A 49 -11.14 3.43 2.31
CA GLY A 49 -10.68 4.45 3.23
C GLY A 49 -9.27 4.93 2.95
N LEU A 50 -8.90 5.94 3.74
CA LEU A 50 -7.53 6.38 3.90
C LEU A 50 -6.98 5.75 5.17
N CYS A 51 -5.92 4.95 5.06
CA CYS A 51 -5.20 4.40 6.20
C CYS A 51 -3.93 5.23 6.47
N VAL A 52 -3.82 5.77 7.68
CA VAL A 52 -2.72 6.63 8.12
C VAL A 52 -1.94 5.94 9.23
N PHE A 53 -0.69 5.62 8.93
CA PHE A 53 0.23 4.96 9.84
C PHE A 53 1.15 5.96 10.53
N GLY A 54 1.52 5.64 11.77
CA GLY A 54 2.70 6.23 12.40
C GLY A 54 3.95 5.96 11.54
N LYS A 55 4.85 6.96 11.47
CA LYS A 55 6.06 6.87 10.66
C LYS A 55 6.86 5.60 11.00
N GLY A 56 7.28 4.84 9.99
CA GLY A 56 8.07 3.62 10.14
C GLY A 56 7.30 2.35 10.50
N LEU A 57 5.96 2.39 10.57
CA LEU A 57 5.16 1.18 10.86
C LEU A 57 4.93 0.28 9.64
N GLY A 58 5.43 0.66 8.46
CA GLY A 58 5.41 -0.23 7.29
C GLY A 58 4.10 -0.18 6.49
N SER A 59 3.56 1.01 6.22
CA SER A 59 2.39 1.16 5.33
C SER A 59 2.65 0.60 3.92
N PHE A 60 3.92 0.58 3.52
CA PHE A 60 4.37 -0.01 2.26
C PHE A 60 4.23 -1.54 2.22
N LEU A 61 4.39 -2.23 3.35
CA LEU A 61 4.15 -3.67 3.45
C LEU A 61 2.66 -3.98 3.28
N LEU A 62 1.79 -3.15 3.84
CA LEU A 62 0.35 -3.28 3.64
C LEU A 62 -0.03 -3.09 2.16
N LEU A 63 0.55 -2.08 1.49
CA LEU A 63 0.37 -1.92 0.04
C LEU A 63 0.83 -3.18 -0.71
N ALA A 64 2.00 -3.72 -0.39
CA ALA A 64 2.52 -4.93 -1.02
C ALA A 64 1.58 -6.13 -0.81
N ALA A 65 0.98 -6.25 0.38
CA ALA A 65 0.00 -7.30 0.66
C ALA A 65 -1.26 -7.17 -0.20
N PHE A 66 -1.80 -5.96 -0.36
CA PHE A 66 -2.90 -5.72 -1.31
C PHE A 66 -2.50 -6.04 -2.75
N VAL A 67 -1.29 -5.68 -3.17
CA VAL A 67 -0.79 -6.01 -4.51
C VAL A 67 -0.71 -7.53 -4.69
N ARG A 68 -0.17 -8.27 -3.73
CA ARG A 68 -0.13 -9.73 -3.77
C ARG A 68 -1.54 -10.31 -3.81
N PHE A 69 -2.42 -9.88 -2.92
CA PHE A 69 -3.78 -10.39 -2.79
C PHE A 69 -4.63 -10.19 -4.06
N TYR A 70 -4.51 -9.04 -4.72
CA TYR A 70 -5.23 -8.80 -5.99
C TYR A 70 -4.53 -9.40 -7.21
N ALA A 71 -3.23 -9.72 -7.12
CA ALA A 71 -2.53 -10.38 -8.20
C ALA A 71 -2.69 -11.90 -8.19
N ASP A 72 -2.87 -12.49 -7.02
CA ASP A 72 -3.09 -13.92 -6.86
C ASP A 72 -4.48 -14.33 -7.36
N THR A 73 -4.50 -15.12 -8.42
CA THR A 73 -5.73 -15.61 -9.05
C THR A 73 -6.21 -16.95 -8.47
N LYS A 74 -5.40 -17.58 -7.61
CA LYS A 74 -5.67 -18.90 -7.03
C LYS A 74 -6.10 -18.83 -5.57
N GLU A 75 -5.43 -18.00 -4.77
CA GLU A 75 -5.66 -17.89 -3.32
C GLU A 75 -6.08 -16.47 -2.88
N GLY A 76 -6.11 -15.51 -3.82
CA GLY A 76 -6.43 -14.10 -3.52
C GLY A 76 -7.88 -13.70 -3.81
N TYR A 77 -8.08 -12.47 -4.30
CA TYR A 77 -9.43 -11.91 -4.54
C TYR A 77 -10.33 -12.80 -5.42
N VAL A 78 -9.75 -13.49 -6.40
CA VAL A 78 -10.50 -14.27 -7.39
C VAL A 78 -11.11 -15.55 -6.78
N SER A 79 -10.46 -16.18 -5.79
CA SER A 79 -11.01 -17.38 -5.14
C SER A 79 -12.24 -17.04 -4.30
N ILE A 80 -12.18 -15.94 -3.55
CA ILE A 80 -13.31 -15.45 -2.73
C ILE A 80 -14.54 -15.19 -3.62
N GLN A 81 -14.35 -14.53 -4.76
CA GLN A 81 -15.44 -14.30 -5.71
C GLN A 81 -16.03 -15.58 -6.29
N GLN A 82 -15.21 -16.62 -6.50
CA GLN A 82 -15.68 -17.92 -7.00
C GLN A 82 -16.54 -18.64 -5.96
N GLU A 83 -16.15 -18.60 -4.68
CA GLU A 83 -16.93 -19.19 -3.58
C GLU A 83 -18.27 -18.48 -3.38
N GLU A 84 -18.29 -17.14 -3.46
CA GLU A 84 -19.52 -16.35 -3.38
C GLU A 84 -20.47 -16.66 -4.54
N GLN A 85 -19.94 -16.81 -5.77
CA GLN A 85 -20.73 -17.17 -6.95
C GLN A 85 -21.28 -18.60 -6.88
N GLN A 86 -20.53 -19.56 -6.31
CA GLN A 86 -21.02 -20.92 -6.08
C GLN A 86 -22.16 -20.97 -5.04
N LYS A 87 -22.16 -20.07 -4.05
CA LYS A 87 -23.21 -19.96 -3.04
C LYS A 87 -24.53 -19.35 -3.57
N GLN A 88 -24.55 -18.69 -4.74
CA GLN A 88 -25.76 -18.12 -5.36
C GLN A 88 -26.02 -18.64 -6.79
N PRO A 89 -26.69 -19.79 -6.96
CA PRO A 89 -26.75 -20.51 -8.25
C PRO A 89 -27.80 -19.99 -9.28
N ALA A 90 -28.46 -18.84 -9.07
CA ALA A 90 -29.75 -18.59 -9.73
C ALA A 90 -29.76 -17.82 -11.08
N ALA A 91 -28.66 -17.25 -11.62
CA ALA A 91 -28.82 -16.44 -12.86
C ALA A 91 -27.62 -16.17 -13.79
N ALA A 92 -26.39 -16.63 -13.56
CA ALA A 92 -25.26 -16.21 -14.41
C ALA A 92 -24.59 -17.38 -15.15
N THR A 93 -24.56 -17.29 -16.48
CA THR A 93 -23.64 -18.05 -17.34
C THR A 93 -22.24 -18.04 -16.72
N ILE A 94 -21.66 -19.22 -16.45
CA ILE A 94 -20.31 -19.39 -15.88
C ILE A 94 -19.29 -18.85 -16.88
N ARG A 95 -19.01 -17.54 -16.81
CA ARG A 95 -17.85 -16.94 -17.48
C ARG A 95 -16.65 -17.18 -16.58
N PRO A 96 -15.49 -17.59 -17.11
CA PRO A 96 -14.29 -17.68 -16.29
C PRO A 96 -14.03 -16.30 -15.66
N PRO A 97 -13.73 -16.23 -14.35
CA PRO A 97 -13.54 -14.96 -13.67
C PRO A 97 -12.34 -14.26 -14.30
N LYS A 98 -12.61 -13.12 -14.95
CA LYS A 98 -11.56 -12.26 -15.50
C LYS A 98 -10.74 -11.74 -14.31
N PRO A 99 -9.39 -11.79 -14.34
CA PRO A 99 -8.58 -11.24 -13.27
C PRO A 99 -8.88 -9.74 -13.10
N PRO A 100 -8.91 -9.23 -11.86
CA PRO A 100 -9.24 -7.84 -11.60
C PRO A 100 -8.20 -6.92 -12.20
N LEU A 101 -8.62 -5.74 -12.66
CA LEU A 101 -7.71 -4.69 -13.11
C LEU A 101 -7.50 -3.70 -11.97
N VAL A 102 -6.40 -3.84 -11.25
CA VAL A 102 -6.05 -2.97 -10.11
C VAL A 102 -4.86 -2.11 -10.49
N LEU A 103 -4.98 -0.79 -10.28
CA LEU A 103 -3.95 0.17 -10.62
C LEU A 103 -3.35 0.77 -9.36
N VAL A 104 -2.03 0.72 -9.24
CA VAL A 104 -1.27 1.30 -8.15
C VAL A 104 -0.71 2.65 -8.58
N LEU A 105 -1.07 3.69 -7.84
CA LEU A 105 -0.66 5.09 -8.03
C LEU A 105 0.21 5.56 -6.87
N GLY A 106 0.99 6.62 -7.11
CA GLY A 106 1.83 7.25 -6.09
C GLY A 106 3.22 6.62 -5.91
N LEU A 107 3.54 5.53 -6.60
CA LEU A 107 4.91 5.00 -6.66
C LEU A 107 5.74 5.79 -7.67
N HIS A 108 6.25 6.94 -7.25
CA HIS A 108 6.99 7.87 -8.12
C HIS A 108 8.45 7.42 -8.31
N ASN A 109 9.04 6.85 -7.26
CA ASN A 109 10.46 6.52 -7.23
C ASN A 109 10.71 5.11 -7.76
N GLU A 110 11.75 4.96 -8.59
CA GLU A 110 12.14 3.62 -9.08
C GLU A 110 12.59 2.70 -7.94
N GLY A 111 13.20 3.26 -6.89
CA GLY A 111 13.55 2.52 -5.69
C GLY A 111 12.34 1.94 -4.96
N GLU A 112 11.20 2.62 -4.95
CA GLU A 112 9.96 2.08 -4.36
C GLU A 112 9.41 0.94 -5.22
N ARG A 113 9.44 1.07 -6.54
CA ARG A 113 9.00 -0.02 -7.44
C ARG A 113 9.87 -1.27 -7.28
N GLN A 114 11.18 -1.10 -7.18
CA GLN A 114 12.12 -2.18 -6.93
C GLN A 114 11.92 -2.79 -5.54
N ALA A 115 11.68 -1.96 -4.52
CA ALA A 115 11.37 -2.45 -3.17
C ALA A 115 10.09 -3.28 -3.15
N LEU A 116 9.04 -2.84 -3.85
CA LEU A 116 7.80 -3.60 -3.98
C LEU A 116 8.05 -4.96 -4.62
N GLN A 117 8.79 -5.01 -5.73
CA GLN A 117 9.15 -6.26 -6.38
C GLN A 117 9.99 -7.17 -5.48
N ALA A 118 10.95 -6.61 -4.72
CA ALA A 118 11.78 -7.35 -3.80
C ALA A 118 10.96 -7.97 -2.65
N ILE A 119 10.01 -7.22 -2.08
CA ILE A 119 9.09 -7.73 -1.04
C ILE A 119 8.24 -8.87 -1.60
N LEU A 120 7.60 -8.66 -2.75
CA LEU A 120 6.76 -9.70 -3.38
C LEU A 120 7.57 -10.96 -3.72
N THR A 121 8.82 -10.79 -4.17
CA THR A 121 9.73 -11.91 -4.45
C THR A 121 10.11 -12.64 -3.17
N SER A 122 10.40 -11.91 -2.09
CA SER A 122 10.73 -12.50 -0.79
C SER A 122 9.57 -13.33 -0.21
N TRP A 123 8.34 -12.94 -0.53
CA TRP A 123 7.13 -13.66 -0.19
C TRP A 123 6.82 -14.85 -1.13
N GLY A 124 7.68 -15.13 -2.12
CA GLY A 124 7.49 -16.23 -3.06
C GLY A 124 6.41 -16.00 -4.12
N CYS A 125 6.06 -14.74 -4.43
CA CYS A 125 5.11 -14.45 -5.51
C CYS A 125 5.68 -14.94 -6.86
N PRO A 126 4.95 -15.77 -7.62
CA PRO A 126 5.43 -16.27 -8.90
C PRO A 126 5.49 -15.14 -9.94
N PRO A 127 6.38 -15.24 -10.94
CA PRO A 127 6.59 -14.17 -11.92
C PRO A 127 5.35 -13.84 -12.75
N GLU A 128 4.40 -14.77 -12.87
CA GLU A 128 3.13 -14.58 -13.58
C GLU A 128 2.16 -13.64 -12.86
N PHE A 129 2.26 -13.52 -11.54
CA PHE A 129 1.43 -12.63 -10.70
C PHE A 129 2.19 -11.36 -10.27
N MET A 130 3.38 -11.12 -10.82
CA MET A 130 4.09 -9.89 -10.53
C MET A 130 3.37 -8.67 -11.13
N PRO A 131 3.32 -7.54 -10.40
CA PRO A 131 2.73 -6.32 -10.91
C PRO A 131 3.52 -5.84 -12.14
N THR A 132 2.80 -5.50 -13.20
CA THR A 132 3.43 -4.99 -14.42
C THR A 132 3.75 -3.50 -14.24
N MET A 133 5.01 -3.12 -14.43
CA MET A 133 5.47 -1.74 -14.36
C MET A 133 5.25 -1.05 -15.71
N ILE A 134 4.42 -0.01 -15.74
CA ILE A 134 4.16 0.76 -16.96
C ILE A 134 5.01 2.03 -16.96
N THR A 135 5.94 2.10 -17.91
CA THR A 135 6.84 3.24 -18.14
C THR A 135 6.49 3.93 -19.47
N ASN A 136 7.10 5.09 -19.73
CA ASN A 136 6.85 5.84 -20.97
C ASN A 136 7.68 5.32 -22.17
N GLU A 137 8.00 4.03 -22.18
CA GLU A 137 8.81 3.43 -23.25
C GLU A 137 7.99 3.25 -24.54
N ALA A 138 8.61 3.58 -25.68
CA ALA A 138 7.93 3.73 -26.97
C ALA A 138 7.23 2.46 -27.50
N GLY A 139 7.51 1.27 -26.95
CA GLY A 139 6.86 0.01 -27.30
C GLY A 139 5.60 -0.29 -26.49
N GLN A 140 5.58 0.05 -25.20
CA GLN A 140 4.48 -0.33 -24.30
C GLN A 140 3.16 0.31 -24.73
N SER A 141 3.19 1.50 -25.32
CA SER A 141 1.98 2.27 -25.66
C SER A 141 1.02 1.60 -26.64
N LYS A 142 1.52 0.73 -27.53
CA LYS A 142 0.67 0.02 -28.50
C LYS A 142 0.08 -1.26 -27.91
N ASP A 143 0.75 -1.84 -26.92
CA ASP A 143 0.34 -3.08 -26.28
C ASP A 143 -0.46 -2.85 -24.97
N ARG A 144 -0.56 -1.60 -24.47
CA ARG A 144 -1.29 -1.28 -23.23
C ARG A 144 -2.75 -1.75 -23.25
N THR A 145 -3.44 -1.64 -24.39
CA THR A 145 -4.82 -2.13 -24.51
C THR A 145 -4.89 -3.63 -24.22
N ALA A 146 -4.01 -4.43 -24.82
CA ALA A 146 -3.96 -5.87 -24.60
C ALA A 146 -3.54 -6.21 -23.15
N LEU A 147 -2.65 -5.42 -22.55
CA LEU A 147 -2.25 -5.58 -21.15
C LEU A 147 -3.41 -5.32 -20.19
N TYR A 148 -4.15 -4.22 -20.35
CA TYR A 148 -5.33 -3.93 -19.53
C TYR A 148 -6.48 -4.91 -19.77
N GLU A 149 -6.62 -5.40 -21.00
CA GLU A 149 -7.59 -6.46 -21.33
C GLU A 149 -7.28 -7.78 -20.63
N ARG A 150 -5.99 -8.15 -20.51
CA ARG A 150 -5.55 -9.32 -19.74
C ARG A 150 -5.93 -9.19 -18.26
N GLY A 151 -5.89 -7.99 -17.70
CA GLY A 151 -6.09 -7.75 -16.27
C GLY A 151 -4.85 -8.07 -15.42
N GLY A 152 -4.98 -7.92 -14.12
CA GLY A 152 -3.90 -8.00 -13.13
C GLY A 152 -3.60 -6.66 -12.46
N VAL A 153 -2.50 -6.62 -11.72
CA VAL A 153 -2.05 -5.41 -11.01
C VAL A 153 -1.02 -4.65 -11.84
N PHE A 154 -1.21 -3.34 -11.99
CA PHE A 154 -0.31 -2.47 -12.74
C PHE A 154 0.17 -1.33 -11.86
N CYS A 155 1.49 -1.13 -11.82
CA CYS A 155 2.07 0.07 -11.23
C CYS A 155 2.27 1.09 -12.35
N ILE A 156 1.53 2.19 -12.27
CA ILE A 156 1.46 3.19 -13.34
C ILE A 156 1.59 4.60 -12.77
N THR A 157 2.22 5.48 -13.54
CA THR A 157 2.25 6.91 -13.17
C THR A 157 0.94 7.58 -13.52
N SER A 158 0.51 8.52 -12.68
CA SER A 158 -0.74 9.28 -12.88
C SER A 158 -0.81 9.95 -14.25
N ARG A 159 0.33 10.43 -14.77
CA ARG A 159 0.40 11.03 -16.12
C ARG A 159 0.11 10.05 -17.25
N ILE A 160 0.58 8.81 -17.17
CA ILE A 160 0.28 7.80 -18.20
C ILE A 160 -1.18 7.38 -18.09
N LEU A 161 -1.64 7.10 -16.86
CA LEU A 161 -3.01 6.65 -16.64
C LEU A 161 -4.05 7.67 -17.11
N ILE A 162 -3.84 8.96 -16.85
CA ILE A 162 -4.81 9.96 -17.31
C ILE A 162 -4.86 10.06 -18.84
N VAL A 163 -3.72 9.95 -19.53
CA VAL A 163 -3.68 9.93 -21.00
C VAL A 163 -4.39 8.68 -21.52
N ASP A 164 -4.19 7.53 -20.89
CA ASP A 164 -4.83 6.27 -21.28
C ASP A 164 -6.36 6.32 -21.11
N ILE A 165 -6.85 6.90 -20.01
CA ILE A 165 -8.29 7.09 -19.78
C ILE A 165 -8.88 8.06 -20.81
N LEU A 166 -8.23 9.21 -21.04
CA LEU A 166 -8.73 10.23 -21.98
C LEU A 166 -8.65 9.77 -23.44
N SER A 167 -7.68 8.93 -23.79
CA SER A 167 -7.53 8.34 -25.12
C SER A 167 -8.36 7.06 -25.31
N ASN A 168 -9.13 6.67 -24.29
CA ASN A 168 -9.95 5.46 -24.25
C ASN A 168 -9.17 4.15 -24.50
N VAL A 169 -7.91 4.10 -24.05
CA VAL A 169 -7.08 2.88 -24.01
C VAL A 169 -7.57 1.95 -22.89
N VAL A 170 -7.99 2.54 -21.77
CA VAL A 170 -8.66 1.85 -20.66
C VAL A 170 -9.94 2.60 -20.31
N THR A 171 -11.07 1.89 -20.25
CA THR A 171 -12.33 2.47 -19.80
C THR A 171 -12.43 2.33 -18.28
N SER A 172 -12.94 3.35 -17.59
CA SER A 172 -13.07 3.32 -16.11
C SER A 172 -13.92 2.16 -15.58
N GLN A 173 -14.83 1.63 -16.40
CA GLN A 173 -15.65 0.44 -16.10
C GLN A 173 -14.85 -0.87 -16.02
N GLN A 174 -13.70 -0.94 -16.68
CA GLN A 174 -12.83 -2.12 -16.64
C GLN A 174 -11.95 -2.15 -15.39
N ILE A 175 -11.73 -1.00 -14.76
CA ILE A 175 -10.87 -0.85 -13.58
C ILE A 175 -11.65 -1.37 -12.37
N THR A 176 -11.11 -2.39 -11.71
CA THR A 176 -11.67 -2.97 -10.48
C THR A 176 -11.34 -2.12 -9.26
N GLY A 177 -10.16 -1.50 -9.22
CA GLY A 177 -9.82 -0.62 -8.11
C GLY A 177 -8.53 0.15 -8.25
N LEU A 178 -8.38 1.14 -7.38
CA LEU A 178 -7.22 2.03 -7.29
C LEU A 178 -6.57 1.89 -5.91
N LEU A 179 -5.28 1.59 -5.90
CA LEU A 179 -4.43 1.64 -4.72
C LEU A 179 -3.58 2.90 -4.78
N VAL A 180 -3.72 3.81 -3.82
CA VAL A 180 -3.04 5.11 -3.82
C VAL A 180 -2.04 5.17 -2.69
N TYR A 181 -0.75 5.14 -3.02
CA TYR A 181 0.32 5.38 -2.06
C TYR A 181 0.62 6.88 -1.93
N HIS A 182 1.27 7.29 -0.84
CA HIS A 182 1.59 8.70 -0.54
C HIS A 182 0.37 9.64 -0.57
N ALA A 183 -0.75 9.20 0.01
CA ALA A 183 -2.02 9.93 -0.04
C ALA A 183 -1.96 11.38 0.48
N HIS A 184 -0.99 11.72 1.34
CA HIS A 184 -0.75 13.09 1.81
C HIS A 184 -0.38 14.11 0.72
N GLN A 185 0.06 13.64 -0.45
CA GLN A 185 0.38 14.47 -1.63
C GLN A 185 -0.83 14.73 -2.51
N VAL A 186 -1.91 13.96 -2.34
CA VAL A 186 -3.13 14.10 -3.13
C VAL A 186 -3.85 15.38 -2.72
N THR A 187 -3.97 16.29 -3.67
CA THR A 187 -4.70 17.55 -3.53
C THR A 187 -5.84 17.60 -4.52
N GLU A 188 -6.80 18.51 -4.36
CA GLU A 188 -7.92 18.65 -5.30
C GLU A 188 -7.46 18.94 -6.75
N GLN A 189 -6.28 19.55 -6.92
CA GLN A 189 -5.68 19.88 -8.21
C GLN A 189 -4.70 18.80 -8.72
N SER A 190 -4.46 17.74 -7.96
CA SER A 190 -3.55 16.67 -8.34
C SER A 190 -4.12 15.82 -9.49
N THR A 191 -3.23 15.18 -10.26
CA THR A 191 -3.66 14.32 -11.37
C THR A 191 -4.36 13.07 -10.83
N GLU A 192 -3.93 12.56 -9.68
CA GLU A 192 -4.51 11.46 -8.93
C GLU A 192 -5.96 11.76 -8.58
N ALA A 193 -6.25 12.94 -8.00
CA ALA A 193 -7.61 13.33 -7.67
C ALA A 193 -8.50 13.44 -8.92
N PHE A 194 -7.95 13.90 -10.04
CA PHE A 194 -8.67 13.97 -11.30
C PHE A 194 -9.00 12.57 -11.86
N ILE A 195 -8.04 11.63 -11.82
CA ILE A 195 -8.25 10.23 -12.20
C ILE A 195 -9.35 9.60 -11.34
N ILE A 196 -9.28 9.78 -10.03
CA ILE A 196 -10.27 9.24 -9.09
C ILE A 196 -11.65 9.84 -9.36
N ARG A 197 -11.74 11.15 -9.66
CA ARG A 197 -13.02 11.79 -10.01
C ARG A 197 -13.63 11.17 -11.28
N ILE A 198 -12.83 10.93 -12.33
CA ILE A 198 -13.32 10.25 -13.54
C ILE A 198 -13.77 8.82 -13.21
N PHE A 199 -12.94 8.07 -12.49
CA PHE A 199 -13.24 6.71 -12.05
C PHE A 199 -14.57 6.62 -11.28
N GLN A 200 -14.78 7.52 -10.31
CA GLN A 200 -16.02 7.55 -9.51
C GLN A 200 -17.24 8.02 -10.31
N SER A 201 -17.08 8.97 -11.24
CA SER A 201 -18.18 9.46 -12.07
C SER A 201 -18.81 8.36 -12.94
N GLN A 202 -18.01 7.39 -13.37
CA GLN A 202 -18.47 6.29 -14.23
C GLN A 202 -18.88 5.03 -13.45
N LYS A 203 -18.75 5.04 -12.12
CA LYS A 203 -19.10 3.93 -11.21
C LYS A 203 -20.63 3.73 -11.07
N GLN A 204 -21.44 4.74 -11.36
CA GLN A 204 -22.90 4.70 -11.17
C GLN A 204 -23.61 4.16 -12.44
N PRO A 205 -24.53 3.17 -12.34
CA PRO A 205 -25.29 2.72 -11.16
C PRO A 205 -24.92 1.34 -10.56
N TYR A 206 -23.99 0.58 -11.15
CA TYR A 206 -23.75 -0.85 -10.81
C TYR A 206 -22.27 -1.22 -10.58
N GLY A 207 -21.34 -0.26 -10.50
CA GLY A 207 -19.90 -0.53 -10.47
C GLY A 207 -19.33 -0.85 -9.08
N SER A 208 -18.67 -2.00 -8.95
CA SER A 208 -17.97 -2.50 -7.75
C SER A 208 -16.50 -2.03 -7.64
N GLY A 209 -16.22 -0.77 -8.00
CA GLY A 209 -14.86 -0.24 -8.03
C GLY A 209 -14.37 0.26 -6.66
N PHE A 210 -13.18 -0.11 -6.19
CA PHE A 210 -12.66 0.31 -4.87
C PHE A 210 -11.56 1.38 -4.95
N VAL A 211 -11.42 2.20 -3.90
CA VAL A 211 -10.30 3.14 -3.71
C VAL A 211 -9.73 2.97 -2.31
N LYS A 212 -8.48 2.48 -2.21
CA LYS A 212 -7.79 2.29 -0.93
C LYS A 212 -6.51 3.12 -0.94
N ALA A 213 -6.36 3.96 0.07
CA ALA A 213 -5.28 4.94 0.14
C ALA A 213 -4.41 4.73 1.38
N PHE A 214 -3.10 4.92 1.23
CA PHE A 214 -2.11 4.67 2.27
C PHE A 214 -1.25 5.91 2.52
N CYS A 215 -0.95 6.16 3.79
CA CYS A 215 -0.09 7.28 4.21
C CYS A 215 0.75 6.91 5.43
N GLU A 216 2.02 7.29 5.43
CA GLU A 216 2.95 7.14 6.56
C GLU A 216 3.45 8.48 7.12
N HIS A 217 2.88 9.58 6.62
CA HIS A 217 3.26 10.95 6.96
C HIS A 217 2.09 11.70 7.63
N PRO A 218 1.75 11.36 8.89
CA PRO A 218 0.68 12.04 9.61
C PRO A 218 0.97 13.53 9.79
N ASP A 219 2.22 13.92 10.00
CA ASP A 219 2.64 15.33 10.14
C ASP A 219 2.24 16.15 8.91
N ALA A 220 2.41 15.58 7.72
CA ALA A 220 2.06 16.24 6.47
C ALA A 220 0.54 16.45 6.33
N LEU A 221 -0.28 15.59 6.92
CA LEU A 221 -1.75 15.70 6.91
C LEU A 221 -2.27 16.75 7.89
N LEU A 222 -1.48 17.09 8.91
CA LEU A 222 -1.82 18.12 9.90
C LEU A 222 -1.41 19.54 9.47
N GLN A 223 -0.65 19.67 8.38
CA GLN A 223 -0.22 20.98 7.88
C GLN A 223 -1.39 21.76 7.24
N GLY A 224 -1.65 22.95 7.78
CA GLY A 224 -2.64 23.88 7.26
C GLY A 224 -4.08 23.58 7.69
N PHE A 225 -5.04 24.27 7.09
CA PHE A 225 -6.44 24.17 7.49
C PHE A 225 -7.16 22.99 6.82
N ALA A 226 -7.72 22.10 7.65
CA ALA A 226 -8.58 20.98 7.26
C ALA A 226 -8.01 20.12 6.12
N LYS A 227 -6.71 19.85 6.15
CA LYS A 227 -6.03 19.12 5.06
C LYS A 227 -6.49 17.67 4.95
N ILE A 228 -6.73 16.98 6.06
CA ILE A 228 -7.29 15.62 6.06
C ILE A 228 -8.62 15.58 5.30
N ASP A 229 -9.56 16.47 5.63
CA ASP A 229 -10.85 16.55 4.95
C ASP A 229 -10.70 16.80 3.44
N LYS A 230 -9.76 17.67 3.05
CA LYS A 230 -9.48 17.95 1.63
C LYS A 230 -8.91 16.72 0.91
N VAL A 231 -7.99 16.00 1.54
CA VAL A 231 -7.40 14.77 0.98
C VAL A 231 -8.47 13.69 0.85
N MET A 232 -9.28 13.46 1.88
CA MET A 232 -10.37 12.46 1.83
C MET A 232 -11.41 12.79 0.76
N LYS A 233 -11.77 14.08 0.60
CA LYS A 233 -12.65 14.55 -0.49
C LYS A 233 -12.02 14.32 -1.86
N ALA A 234 -10.73 14.60 -2.03
CA ALA A 234 -10.02 14.38 -3.28
C ALA A 234 -9.94 12.87 -3.65
N LEU A 235 -9.73 12.02 -2.66
CA LEU A 235 -9.74 10.56 -2.79
C LEU A 235 -11.15 9.95 -2.92
N HIS A 236 -12.20 10.72 -2.66
CA HIS A 236 -13.59 10.26 -2.62
C HIS A 236 -13.82 9.10 -1.64
N VAL A 237 -13.11 9.09 -0.52
CA VAL A 237 -13.25 8.11 0.57
C VAL A 237 -13.94 8.73 1.79
N ARG A 238 -14.65 7.91 2.57
CA ARG A 238 -15.40 8.35 3.75
C ARG A 238 -14.78 7.92 5.06
N LYS A 239 -14.05 6.79 5.08
CA LYS A 239 -13.40 6.27 6.27
C LYS A 239 -11.94 6.68 6.37
N LEU A 240 -11.52 6.90 7.61
CA LEU A 240 -10.15 7.20 8.00
C LEU A 240 -9.75 6.15 9.04
N TYR A 241 -8.75 5.34 8.70
CA TYR A 241 -8.16 4.36 9.61
C TYR A 241 -6.86 4.95 10.15
N LEU A 242 -6.71 4.97 11.48
CA LEU A 242 -5.55 5.55 12.14
C LEU A 242 -4.79 4.46 12.88
N MET A 243 -3.53 4.28 12.51
CA MET A 243 -2.61 3.29 13.11
C MET A 243 -1.41 4.00 13.77
N PRO A 244 -1.61 4.71 14.90
CA PRO A 244 -0.51 5.28 15.66
C PRO A 244 0.30 4.20 16.40
N ARG A 245 1.52 4.52 16.83
CA ARG A 245 2.40 3.56 17.54
C ARG A 245 1.87 3.11 18.91
N PHE A 246 0.99 3.89 19.53
CA PHE A 246 0.34 3.55 20.80
C PHE A 246 -0.98 2.79 20.60
N HIS A 247 -1.37 2.49 19.37
CA HIS A 247 -2.55 1.67 19.10
C HIS A 247 -2.34 0.27 19.70
N HIS A 248 -3.41 -0.33 20.24
CA HIS A 248 -3.33 -1.57 20.99
C HIS A 248 -2.61 -2.68 20.22
N ALA A 249 -3.05 -2.97 18.99
CA ALA A 249 -2.45 -4.01 18.15
C ALA A 249 -0.97 -3.76 17.84
N VAL A 250 -0.61 -2.50 17.55
CA VAL A 250 0.77 -2.11 17.26
C VAL A 250 1.66 -2.27 18.50
N ARG A 251 1.14 -1.85 19.66
CA ARG A 251 1.87 -1.91 20.93
C ARG A 251 2.13 -3.35 21.35
N GLN A 252 1.10 -4.19 21.29
CA GLN A 252 1.19 -5.61 21.61
C GLN A 252 2.31 -6.27 20.79
N GLU A 253 2.37 -5.99 19.50
CA GLU A 253 3.38 -6.62 18.65
C GLU A 253 4.79 -6.06 18.82
N LEU A 254 4.95 -4.74 19.00
CA LEU A 254 6.26 -4.11 19.12
C LEU A 254 6.88 -4.18 20.53
N GLU A 255 6.07 -4.28 21.58
CA GLU A 255 6.53 -4.32 22.97
C GLU A 255 6.47 -5.72 23.58
N GLU A 256 5.46 -6.52 23.24
CA GLU A 256 5.19 -7.81 23.88
C GLU A 256 5.68 -8.98 23.02
N THR A 257 5.33 -9.01 21.73
CA THR A 257 5.69 -10.11 20.82
C THR A 257 7.12 -9.99 20.30
N THR A 258 7.49 -8.82 19.79
CA THR A 258 8.83 -8.55 19.26
C THR A 258 9.69 -8.05 20.40
N HIS A 259 10.56 -8.91 20.95
CA HIS A 259 11.46 -8.51 22.03
C HIS A 259 12.11 -7.13 21.75
N PRO A 260 11.83 -6.10 22.57
CA PRO A 260 12.24 -4.75 22.24
C PRO A 260 13.77 -4.65 22.23
N PRO A 261 14.35 -3.90 21.29
CA PRO A 261 15.80 -3.77 21.20
C PRO A 261 16.36 -3.11 22.47
N ILE A 262 17.50 -3.60 22.94
CA ILE A 262 18.20 -3.01 24.09
C ILE A 262 18.82 -1.67 23.65
N VAL A 263 18.30 -0.57 24.16
CA VAL A 263 18.79 0.78 23.86
C VAL A 263 19.76 1.24 24.95
N THR A 264 20.97 1.64 24.56
CA THR A 264 21.94 2.30 25.45
C THR A 264 22.11 3.76 25.03
N GLU A 265 21.60 4.70 25.82
CA GLU A 265 21.73 6.12 25.55
C GLU A 265 23.08 6.65 26.08
N LEU A 266 23.90 7.20 25.18
CA LEU A 266 25.17 7.81 25.53
C LEU A 266 25.04 9.34 25.46
N HIS A 267 25.04 10.00 26.61
CA HIS A 267 24.96 11.45 26.68
C HIS A 267 26.35 12.08 26.61
N GLN A 268 26.69 12.69 25.48
CA GLN A 268 27.90 13.49 25.33
C GLN A 268 27.55 14.97 25.42
N SER A 269 27.99 15.62 26.50
CA SER A 269 27.75 17.06 26.67
C SER A 269 28.56 17.89 25.67
N LEU A 270 27.99 19.03 25.26
CA LEU A 270 28.66 19.99 24.39
C LEU A 270 29.84 20.64 25.10
N THR A 271 30.91 20.90 24.36
CA THR A 271 32.02 21.72 24.87
C THR A 271 31.57 23.18 25.07
N PRO A 272 32.23 23.95 25.94
CA PRO A 272 31.88 25.36 26.16
C PRO A 272 31.88 26.20 24.88
N ARG A 273 32.78 25.91 23.94
CA ARG A 273 32.87 26.61 22.64
C ARG A 273 31.68 26.26 21.73
N GLN A 274 31.28 24.99 21.67
CA GLN A 274 30.10 24.57 20.91
C GLN A 274 28.82 25.19 21.49
N GLY A 275 28.71 25.24 22.82
CA GLY A 275 27.60 25.91 23.49
C GLY A 275 27.52 27.40 23.18
N ALA A 276 28.66 28.10 23.14
CA ALA A 276 28.72 29.51 22.76
C ALA A 276 28.27 29.75 21.30
N VAL A 277 28.74 28.92 20.37
CA VAL A 277 28.32 28.98 18.96
C VAL A 277 26.82 28.71 18.81
N GLN A 278 26.30 27.67 19.47
CA GLN A 278 24.88 27.33 19.43
C GLN A 278 24.01 28.49 19.97
N HIS A 279 24.40 29.10 21.09
CA HIS A 279 23.69 30.26 21.64
C HIS A 279 23.71 31.46 20.69
N ALA A 280 24.85 31.76 20.08
CA ALA A 280 24.97 32.86 19.13
C ALA A 280 24.09 32.65 17.89
N VAL A 281 24.06 31.42 17.34
CA VAL A 281 23.18 31.08 16.20
C VAL A 281 21.71 31.16 16.62
N ALA A 282 21.34 30.61 17.78
CA ALA A 282 19.96 30.67 18.27
C ALA A 282 19.49 32.11 18.48
N ALA A 283 20.34 32.97 19.05
CA ALA A 283 20.05 34.40 19.21
C ALA A 283 19.90 35.13 17.88
N ALA A 284 20.74 34.81 16.88
CA ALA A 284 20.64 35.39 15.54
C ALA A 284 19.33 34.99 14.84
N VAL A 285 18.94 33.71 14.92
CA VAL A 285 17.68 33.22 14.33
C VAL A 285 16.46 33.86 15.01
N GLN A 286 16.51 34.11 16.32
CA GLN A 286 15.42 34.79 17.04
C GLN A 286 15.30 36.28 16.71
N ALA A 287 16.41 36.91 16.32
CA ALA A 287 16.44 38.32 15.96
C ALA A 287 16.03 38.61 14.50
N CYS A 288 15.96 37.57 13.66
CA CYS A 288 15.48 37.65 12.27
C CYS A 288 13.98 37.35 12.18
#